data_AF-A0A7V9ZMY8-F1
#
_entry.id   AF-A0A7V9ZMY8-F1
#
_cell.length_a   1.000
_cell.length_b   1.000
_cell.length_c   1.000
_cell.angle_alpha   90.00
_cell.angle_beta   90.00
_cell.angle_gamma   90.00
#
_symmetry.space_group_name_H-M   'P 1'
#
loop_
_entity.id
_entity.type
_entity.pdbx_description
1 polymer ?
#
loop_
_entity_poly.entity_id
_entity_poly.type
_entity_poly.pdbx_seq_one_letter_code
_entity_poly.pdbx_strand_id
1 'polypeptide(L)'
;MPKESAEILSTMTSSPLVEEPAPAVQNFLFSLLFDKLKFSSVQPAAFLAETALTPLLGLSKSQLIELIDYLGIYDLAQELRQIVDKSVIKNVNNALSVKKQRFLKICMHQKEKISVAKLGLINWQGDGPQLVRVLHRRGLLRLGGALSGQDPDFIWYIIHRLDSGRGNIVEKSYSKKEIPLTSSSLVMQVLGAINFIKKMGEK
;
A
#
# COMPACT_ATOMS: atom_id res chain seq x y z
N MET A 1 33.16 -23.23 54.74
CA MET A 1 32.32 -22.14 54.20
C MET A 1 33.26 -21.13 53.55
N PRO A 2 33.08 -20.82 52.26
CA PRO A 2 34.17 -20.75 51.28
C PRO A 2 34.74 -19.33 51.11
N LYS A 3 36.08 -19.22 51.10
CA LYS A 3 36.82 -17.98 50.80
C LYS A 3 37.25 -17.87 49.33
N GLU A 4 37.01 -18.88 48.50
CA GLU A 4 37.42 -18.92 47.09
C GLU A 4 36.50 -18.15 46.14
N SER A 5 35.27 -17.82 46.54
CA SER A 5 34.30 -17.15 45.67
C SER A 5 34.46 -15.62 45.61
N ALA A 6 35.34 -15.02 46.42
CA ALA A 6 35.56 -13.57 46.44
C ALA A 6 36.74 -13.12 45.55
N GLU A 7 37.74 -13.97 45.29
CA GLU A 7 38.90 -13.64 44.45
C GLU A 7 38.61 -13.71 42.94
N ILE A 8 37.60 -14.49 42.54
CA ILE A 8 37.22 -14.60 41.12
C ILE A 8 36.43 -13.37 40.65
N LEU A 9 35.77 -12.64 41.56
CA LEU A 9 34.98 -11.45 41.23
C LEU A 9 35.80 -10.15 41.16
N SER A 10 37.00 -10.10 41.77
CA SER A 10 37.86 -8.89 41.74
C SER A 10 38.76 -8.82 40.49
N THR A 11 38.91 -9.93 39.76
CA THR A 11 39.71 -9.98 38.53
C THR A 11 38.94 -9.55 37.28
N MET A 12 37.61 -9.40 37.35
CA MET A 12 36.79 -8.95 36.21
C MET A 12 36.61 -7.44 36.11
N THR A 13 37.14 -6.64 37.05
CA THR A 13 36.88 -5.19 37.11
C THR A 13 38.12 -4.31 37.02
N SER A 14 39.25 -4.82 36.52
CA SER A 14 40.43 -3.98 36.27
C SER A 14 41.13 -4.30 34.96
N SER A 15 40.72 -3.62 33.88
CA SER A 15 41.63 -3.03 32.89
C SER A 15 40.84 -2.28 31.81
N PRO A 16 41.08 -0.98 31.58
CA PRO A 16 40.70 -0.32 30.35
C PRO A 16 41.80 -0.62 29.33
N LEU A 17 41.69 -1.75 28.65
CA LEU A 17 42.43 -2.00 27.41
C LEU A 17 41.41 -2.36 26.35
N VAL A 18 40.69 -1.34 25.88
CA VAL A 18 40.06 -1.40 24.56
C VAL A 18 41.18 -1.15 23.56
N GLU A 19 42.08 -2.11 23.42
CA GLU A 19 42.83 -2.20 22.16
C GLU A 19 41.79 -2.46 21.08
N GLU A 20 41.79 -1.63 20.03
CA GLU A 20 40.94 -1.86 18.87
C GLU A 20 41.21 -3.30 18.39
N PRO A 21 40.17 -4.14 18.29
CA PRO A 21 40.39 -5.54 17.90
C PRO A 21 41.11 -5.56 16.56
N ALA A 22 42.01 -6.53 16.37
CA ALA A 22 42.74 -6.65 15.11
C ALA A 22 41.76 -6.57 13.92
N PRO A 23 42.11 -5.94 12.79
CA PRO A 23 41.17 -5.69 11.69
C PRO A 23 40.44 -6.94 11.20
N ALA A 24 41.08 -8.11 11.25
CA ALA A 24 40.47 -9.40 10.92
C ALA A 24 39.36 -9.81 11.91
N VAL A 25 39.57 -9.55 13.22
CA VAL A 25 38.59 -9.82 14.27
C VAL A 25 37.44 -8.82 14.19
N GLN A 26 37.71 -7.55 13.88
CA GLN A 26 36.67 -6.57 13.58
C GLN A 26 35.83 -6.99 12.38
N ASN A 27 36.46 -7.36 11.26
CA ASN A 27 35.76 -7.80 10.06
C ASN A 27 34.95 -9.06 10.30
N PHE A 28 35.48 -10.01 11.07
CA PHE A 28 34.75 -11.20 11.48
C PHE A 28 33.53 -10.84 12.36
N LEU A 29 33.71 -9.99 13.38
CA LEU A 29 32.64 -9.49 14.23
C LEU A 29 31.59 -8.74 13.41
N PHE A 30 31.99 -7.88 12.48
CA PHE A 30 31.07 -7.20 11.57
C PHE A 30 30.33 -8.21 10.69
N SER A 31 31.00 -9.20 10.08
CA SER A 31 30.32 -10.22 9.29
C SER A 31 29.32 -11.03 10.11
N LEU A 32 29.69 -11.38 11.34
CA LEU A 32 28.85 -12.16 12.25
C LEU A 32 27.68 -11.32 12.74
N LEU A 33 27.90 -10.03 13.04
CA LEU A 33 26.85 -9.08 13.38
C LEU A 33 25.94 -8.82 12.19
N PHE A 34 26.45 -8.63 10.98
CA PHE A 34 25.63 -8.45 9.78
C PHE A 34 24.77 -9.69 9.49
N ASP A 35 25.33 -10.90 9.61
CA ASP A 35 24.59 -12.15 9.46
C ASP A 35 23.55 -12.36 10.58
N LYS A 36 23.87 -11.98 11.81
CA LYS A 36 22.98 -12.13 12.98
C LYS A 36 21.91 -11.07 13.05
N LEU A 37 22.24 -9.83 12.71
CA LEU A 37 21.33 -8.68 12.69
C LEU A 37 20.30 -8.82 11.60
N LYS A 38 20.53 -9.68 10.59
CA LYS A 38 19.63 -9.92 9.45
C LYS A 38 19.01 -8.60 9.04
N PHE A 39 19.84 -7.60 8.69
CA PHE A 39 19.32 -6.33 8.20
C PHE A 39 18.30 -6.67 7.12
N SER A 40 17.02 -6.48 7.43
CA SER A 40 15.99 -6.64 6.42
C SER A 40 16.41 -5.70 5.31
N SER A 41 16.41 -6.17 4.07
CA SER A 41 16.71 -5.32 2.91
C SER A 41 15.82 -4.08 2.84
N VAL A 42 14.76 -4.06 3.67
CA VAL A 42 13.77 -3.00 3.84
C VAL A 42 14.01 -2.28 5.17
N GLN A 43 14.11 -0.96 5.09
CA GLN A 43 14.22 -0.06 6.24
C GLN A 43 12.95 -0.10 7.12
N PRO A 44 13.06 -0.06 8.47
CA PRO A 44 11.88 -0.04 9.32
C PRO A 44 10.96 1.16 9.01
N ALA A 45 9.65 0.93 8.97
CA ALA A 45 8.65 1.93 8.58
C ALA A 45 8.75 3.29 9.31
N ALA A 46 9.26 3.30 10.55
CA ALA A 46 9.45 4.52 11.35
C ALA A 46 10.55 5.46 10.81
N PHE A 47 11.42 4.97 9.93
CA PHE A 47 12.52 5.74 9.36
C PHE A 47 12.32 6.08 7.87
N LEU A 48 11.17 5.71 7.30
CA LEU A 48 10.84 6.09 5.93
C LEU A 48 10.56 7.59 5.85
N ALA A 49 10.92 8.20 4.72
CA ALA A 49 10.56 9.59 4.46
C ALA A 49 9.04 9.77 4.44
N GLU A 50 8.56 10.84 5.07
CA GLU A 50 7.13 11.16 5.03
C GLU A 50 6.71 11.57 3.62
N THR A 51 5.67 10.93 3.13
CA THR A 51 5.04 11.26 1.84
C THR A 51 3.55 11.52 2.02
N ALA A 52 2.90 12.07 0.99
CA ALA A 52 1.44 12.22 1.01
C ALA A 52 0.71 10.88 1.23
N LEU A 53 1.33 9.76 0.87
CA LEU A 53 0.76 8.42 0.99
C LEU A 53 1.07 7.70 2.31
N THR A 54 1.81 8.33 3.24
CA THR A 54 2.08 7.79 4.59
C THR A 54 0.85 7.20 5.29
N PRO A 55 -0.37 7.75 5.17
CA PRO A 55 -1.57 7.15 5.76
C PRO A 55 -1.84 5.69 5.35
N LEU A 56 -1.31 5.22 4.20
CA LEU A 56 -1.42 3.82 3.77
C LEU A 56 -0.72 2.86 4.73
N LEU A 57 0.40 3.27 5.34
CA LEU A 57 1.16 2.43 6.26
C LEU A 57 0.38 2.08 7.52
N GLY A 58 -0.60 2.90 7.90
CA GLY A 58 -1.48 2.64 9.05
C GLY A 58 -2.68 1.74 8.77
N LEU A 59 -2.99 1.42 7.50
CA LEU A 59 -4.19 0.66 7.15
C LEU A 59 -4.01 -0.84 7.40
N SER A 60 -5.00 -1.49 8.00
CA SER A 60 -5.01 -2.95 8.07
C SER A 60 -5.16 -3.59 6.67
N LYS A 61 -4.89 -4.89 6.55
CA LYS A 61 -5.09 -5.62 5.28
C LYS A 61 -6.53 -5.49 4.76
N SER A 62 -7.53 -5.59 5.63
CA SER A 62 -8.94 -5.47 5.24
C SER A 62 -9.27 -4.06 4.75
N GLN A 63 -8.76 -3.02 5.42
CA GLN A 63 -8.91 -1.63 4.99
C GLN A 63 -8.21 -1.36 3.66
N LEU A 64 -7.05 -1.97 3.42
CA LEU A 64 -6.34 -1.84 2.15
C LEU A 64 -7.12 -2.48 1.00
N ILE A 65 -7.72 -3.66 1.23
CA ILE A 65 -8.62 -4.31 0.25
C ILE A 65 -9.86 -3.45 0.00
N GLU A 66 -10.46 -2.87 1.06
CA GLU A 66 -11.61 -1.97 0.92
C GLU A 66 -11.25 -0.70 0.14
N LEU A 67 -10.07 -0.13 0.39
CA LEU A 67 -9.53 1.00 -0.36
C LEU A 67 -9.40 0.67 -1.85
N ILE A 68 -8.80 -0.48 -2.18
CA ILE A 68 -8.68 -0.96 -3.56
C ILE A 68 -10.05 -1.03 -4.22
N ASP A 69 -11.05 -1.58 -3.53
CA ASP A 69 -12.42 -1.65 -4.05
C ASP A 69 -13.03 -0.28 -4.38
N TYR A 70 -12.78 0.74 -3.56
CA TYR A 70 -13.24 2.11 -3.83
C TYR A 70 -12.45 2.77 -4.96
N LEU A 71 -11.15 2.51 -5.08
CA LEU A 71 -10.35 3.06 -6.17
C LEU A 71 -10.88 2.66 -7.55
N GLY A 72 -11.35 1.42 -7.71
CA GLY A 72 -11.97 0.96 -8.95
C GLY A 72 -13.25 1.73 -9.34
N ILE A 73 -13.93 2.35 -8.38
CA ILE A 73 -15.18 3.09 -8.62
C ILE A 73 -14.92 4.40 -9.37
N TYR A 74 -13.71 4.96 -9.32
CA TYR A 74 -13.36 6.13 -10.13
C TYR A 74 -13.47 5.82 -11.63
N ASP A 75 -12.95 4.67 -12.08
CA ASP A 75 -13.10 4.21 -13.47
C ASP A 75 -14.57 4.01 -13.84
N LEU A 76 -15.34 3.42 -12.92
CA LEU A 76 -16.77 3.24 -13.10
C LEU A 76 -17.49 4.57 -13.28
N ALA A 77 -17.17 5.58 -12.46
CA ALA A 77 -17.79 6.90 -12.53
C ALA A 77 -17.45 7.63 -13.83
N GLN A 78 -16.25 7.43 -14.37
CA GLN A 78 -15.87 7.99 -15.66
C GLN A 78 -16.69 7.39 -16.80
N GLU A 79 -16.83 6.07 -16.85
CA GLU A 79 -17.58 5.40 -17.91
C GLU A 79 -19.09 5.59 -17.78
N LEU A 80 -19.62 5.52 -16.56
CA LEU A 80 -21.06 5.65 -16.32
C LEU A 80 -21.59 7.04 -16.70
N ARG A 81 -20.76 8.09 -16.67
CA ARG A 81 -21.12 9.43 -17.19
C ARG A 81 -21.42 9.45 -18.68
N GLN A 82 -20.87 8.51 -19.43
CA GLN A 82 -21.05 8.43 -20.89
C GLN A 82 -22.23 7.51 -21.26
N ILE A 83 -22.74 6.73 -20.32
CA ILE A 83 -23.82 5.77 -20.54
C ILE A 83 -25.16 6.48 -20.36
N VAL A 84 -25.98 6.44 -21.40
CA VAL A 84 -27.35 6.99 -21.38
C VAL A 84 -28.39 5.92 -21.03
N ASP A 85 -28.04 4.64 -21.21
CA ASP A 85 -28.95 3.52 -20.96
C ASP A 85 -29.24 3.34 -19.45
N LYS A 86 -30.51 3.58 -19.08
CA LYS A 86 -31.01 3.45 -17.71
C LYS A 86 -30.97 2.01 -17.20
N SER A 87 -31.06 1.01 -18.09
CA SER A 87 -31.02 -0.41 -17.71
C SER A 87 -29.63 -0.79 -17.18
N VAL A 88 -28.57 -0.37 -17.88
CA VAL A 88 -27.17 -0.57 -17.48
C VAL A 88 -26.90 0.14 -16.15
N ILE A 89 -27.34 1.40 -16.00
CA ILE A 89 -27.18 2.16 -14.75
C ILE A 89 -27.87 1.45 -13.58
N LYS A 90 -29.08 0.92 -13.79
CA LYS A 90 -29.81 0.18 -12.75
C LYS A 90 -29.07 -1.10 -12.37
N ASN A 91 -28.57 -1.86 -13.35
CA ASN A 91 -27.82 -3.10 -13.13
C ASN A 91 -26.51 -2.85 -12.36
N VAL A 92 -25.78 -1.79 -12.71
CA VAL A 92 -24.57 -1.36 -11.98
C VAL A 92 -24.91 -1.05 -10.52
N ASN A 93 -25.96 -0.27 -10.26
CA ASN A 93 -26.36 0.06 -8.89
C ASN A 93 -26.75 -1.19 -8.10
N ASN A 94 -27.48 -2.12 -8.71
CA ASN A 94 -27.87 -3.38 -8.08
C ASN A 94 -26.66 -4.27 -7.73
N ALA A 95 -25.58 -4.19 -8.52
CA ALA A 95 -24.35 -4.95 -8.27
C ALA A 95 -23.48 -4.35 -7.15
N LEU A 96 -23.67 -3.07 -6.79
CA LEU A 96 -22.87 -2.39 -5.78
C LEU A 96 -23.56 -2.35 -4.42
N SER A 97 -22.76 -2.45 -3.35
CA SER A 97 -23.26 -2.23 -1.99
C SER A 97 -23.66 -0.76 -1.77
N VAL A 98 -24.53 -0.50 -0.79
CA VAL A 98 -25.01 0.86 -0.47
C VAL A 98 -23.85 1.83 -0.19
N LYS A 99 -22.78 1.39 0.47
CA LYS A 99 -21.58 2.20 0.71
C LYS A 99 -20.88 2.57 -0.60
N LYS A 100 -20.70 1.59 -1.50
CA LYS A 100 -20.09 1.80 -2.82
C LYS A 100 -20.95 2.68 -3.73
N GLN A 101 -22.28 2.57 -3.67
CA GLN A 101 -23.18 3.47 -4.38
C GLN A 101 -23.06 4.93 -3.90
N ARG A 102 -22.94 5.16 -2.59
CA ARG A 102 -22.70 6.52 -2.05
C ARG A 102 -21.37 7.08 -2.56
N PHE A 103 -20.31 6.27 -2.53
CA PHE A 103 -19.01 6.68 -3.04
C PHE A 103 -19.04 6.96 -4.56
N LEU A 104 -19.74 6.13 -5.34
CA LEU A 104 -19.93 6.33 -6.77
C LEU A 104 -20.59 7.69 -7.06
N LYS A 105 -21.63 8.07 -6.31
CA LYS A 105 -22.27 9.39 -6.46
C LYS A 105 -21.26 10.53 -6.26
N ILE A 106 -20.39 10.43 -5.25
CA ILE A 106 -19.32 11.41 -5.01
C ILE A 106 -18.38 11.49 -6.23
N CYS A 107 -17.94 10.33 -6.73
CA CYS A 107 -17.03 10.24 -7.88
C CYS A 107 -17.63 10.79 -9.18
N MET A 108 -18.93 10.61 -9.41
CA MET A 108 -19.64 11.13 -10.59
C MET A 108 -19.58 12.66 -10.71
N HIS A 109 -19.53 13.37 -9.58
CA HIS A 109 -19.40 14.83 -9.54
C HIS A 109 -17.97 15.33 -9.73
N GLN A 110 -16.96 14.46 -9.57
CA GLN A 110 -15.56 14.83 -9.72
C GLN A 110 -15.15 14.74 -11.20
N LYS A 111 -14.67 15.85 -11.78
CA LYS A 111 -14.10 15.84 -13.13
C LYS A 111 -12.72 15.23 -13.08
N GLU A 112 -12.57 14.05 -13.67
CA GLU A 112 -11.30 13.35 -13.74
C GLU A 112 -10.56 13.74 -15.04
N LYS A 113 -9.24 13.96 -14.94
CA LYS A 113 -8.39 14.32 -16.08
C LYS A 113 -7.60 13.14 -16.65
N ILE A 114 -7.68 11.98 -16.01
CA ILE A 114 -6.96 10.77 -16.44
C ILE A 114 -7.81 10.03 -17.49
N SER A 115 -7.19 9.68 -18.60
CA SER A 115 -7.78 8.77 -19.59
C SER A 115 -7.48 7.33 -19.18
N VAL A 116 -8.52 6.56 -18.85
CA VAL A 116 -8.37 5.14 -18.47
C VAL A 116 -9.06 4.25 -19.51
N ALA A 117 -8.54 3.05 -19.70
CA ALA A 117 -9.13 2.06 -20.58
C ALA A 117 -10.56 1.70 -20.11
N LYS A 118 -11.49 1.66 -21.06
CA LYS A 118 -12.91 1.36 -20.82
C LYS A 118 -13.09 0.00 -20.11
N LEU A 119 -14.07 -0.08 -19.21
CA LEU A 119 -14.56 -1.29 -18.55
C LEU A 119 -15.44 -2.12 -19.49
N GLY A 120 -16.06 -1.50 -20.51
CA GLY A 120 -16.86 -2.20 -21.51
C GLY A 120 -18.31 -2.43 -21.05
N LEU A 121 -18.86 -1.51 -20.25
CA LEU A 121 -20.20 -1.63 -19.66
C LEU A 121 -21.32 -1.64 -20.69
N ILE A 122 -21.10 -1.10 -21.89
CA ILE A 122 -22.07 -1.11 -23.00
C ILE A 122 -22.46 -2.55 -23.38
N ASN A 123 -21.50 -3.47 -23.34
CA ASN A 123 -21.72 -4.88 -23.70
C ASN A 123 -21.88 -5.77 -22.47
N TRP A 124 -21.94 -5.20 -21.27
CA TRP A 124 -22.02 -5.95 -20.02
C TRP A 124 -23.47 -6.38 -19.74
N GLN A 125 -23.67 -7.67 -19.49
CA GLN A 125 -24.99 -8.30 -19.36
C GLN A 125 -25.56 -8.29 -17.92
N GLY A 126 -24.99 -7.49 -17.02
CA GLY A 126 -25.51 -7.35 -15.65
C GLY A 126 -24.96 -8.35 -14.61
N ASP A 127 -23.91 -9.11 -14.93
CA ASP A 127 -23.23 -9.99 -13.96
C ASP A 127 -22.48 -9.17 -12.89
N GLY A 128 -23.11 -9.00 -11.73
CA GLY A 128 -22.58 -8.24 -10.59
C GLY A 128 -21.24 -8.76 -10.07
N PRO A 129 -21.09 -10.06 -9.76
CA PRO A 129 -19.80 -10.66 -9.39
C PRO A 129 -18.67 -10.40 -10.39
N GLN A 130 -18.95 -10.44 -11.71
CA GLN A 130 -17.96 -10.07 -12.72
C GLN A 130 -17.58 -8.58 -12.60
N LEU A 131 -18.55 -7.68 -12.48
CA LEU A 131 -18.28 -6.26 -12.33
C LEU A 131 -17.41 -5.97 -11.10
N VAL A 132 -17.73 -6.55 -9.95
CA VAL A 132 -16.94 -6.37 -8.71
C VAL A 132 -15.49 -6.83 -8.89
N ARG A 133 -15.25 -7.96 -9.56
CA ARG A 133 -13.90 -8.45 -9.87
C ARG A 133 -13.14 -7.50 -10.79
N VAL A 134 -13.81 -6.96 -11.82
CA VAL A 134 -13.21 -6.00 -12.74
C VAL A 134 -12.84 -4.71 -12.00
N LEU A 135 -13.74 -4.17 -11.18
CA LEU A 135 -13.50 -2.97 -10.38
C LEU A 135 -12.35 -3.17 -9.38
N HIS A 136 -12.31 -4.31 -8.71
CA HIS A 136 -11.20 -4.63 -7.80
C HIS A 136 -9.85 -4.62 -8.54
N ARG A 137 -9.79 -5.27 -9.71
CA ARG A 137 -8.57 -5.27 -10.53
C ARG A 137 -8.18 -3.86 -10.97
N ARG A 138 -9.15 -3.03 -11.34
CA ARG A 138 -8.93 -1.62 -11.70
C ARG A 138 -8.39 -0.79 -10.53
N GLY A 139 -8.92 -1.03 -9.33
CA GLY A 139 -8.42 -0.45 -8.10
C GLY A 139 -6.96 -0.79 -7.82
N LEU A 140 -6.54 -2.04 -8.06
CA LEU A 140 -5.14 -2.46 -7.91
C LEU A 140 -4.22 -1.69 -8.87
N LEU A 141 -4.65 -1.52 -10.13
CA LEU A 141 -3.88 -0.77 -11.13
C LEU A 141 -3.77 0.73 -10.75
N ARG A 142 -4.86 1.33 -10.26
CA ARG A 142 -4.85 2.72 -9.77
C ARG A 142 -3.95 2.89 -8.56
N LEU A 143 -3.95 1.92 -7.63
CA LEU A 143 -3.03 1.93 -6.49
C LEU A 143 -1.57 1.85 -6.96
N GLY A 144 -1.23 0.95 -7.88
CA GLY A 144 0.11 0.87 -8.46
C GLY A 144 0.53 2.17 -9.15
N GLY A 145 -0.37 2.78 -9.91
CA GLY A 145 -0.13 4.10 -10.51
C GLY A 145 0.12 5.20 -9.47
N ALA A 146 -0.64 5.22 -8.36
CA ALA A 146 -0.44 6.17 -7.27
C ALA A 146 0.90 5.97 -6.54
N LEU A 147 1.39 4.73 -6.47
CA LEU A 147 2.68 4.38 -5.87
C LEU A 147 3.89 4.66 -6.78
N SER A 148 3.67 5.09 -8.02
CA SER A 148 4.76 5.34 -8.96
C SER A 148 5.63 6.50 -8.50
N GLY A 149 6.95 6.30 -8.49
CA GLY A 149 7.93 7.27 -7.99
C GLY A 149 8.05 7.36 -6.47
N GLN A 150 7.36 6.52 -5.71
CA GLN A 150 7.56 6.40 -4.26
C GLN A 150 8.80 5.55 -3.93
N ASP A 151 9.24 5.65 -2.69
CA ASP A 151 10.37 4.89 -2.17
C ASP A 151 10.12 3.36 -2.25
N PRO A 152 11.11 2.55 -2.70
CA PRO A 152 10.93 1.10 -2.82
C PRO A 152 10.57 0.38 -1.52
N ASP A 153 11.12 0.81 -0.38
CA ASP A 153 10.83 0.21 0.92
C ASP A 153 9.40 0.56 1.37
N PHE A 154 8.97 1.80 1.10
CA PHE A 154 7.57 2.20 1.28
C PHE A 154 6.62 1.30 0.47
N ILE A 155 6.91 1.10 -0.82
CA ILE A 155 6.11 0.24 -1.70
C ILE A 155 6.11 -1.20 -1.19
N TRP A 156 7.24 -1.71 -0.72
CA TRP A 156 7.37 -3.04 -0.17
C TRP A 156 6.38 -3.29 0.97
N TYR A 157 6.25 -2.35 1.91
CA TYR A 157 5.30 -2.46 3.03
C TYR A 157 3.85 -2.57 2.58
N ILE A 158 3.47 -1.83 1.53
CA ILE A 158 2.10 -1.87 1.00
C ILE A 158 1.83 -3.19 0.28
N ILE A 159 2.76 -3.64 -0.56
CA ILE A 159 2.63 -4.88 -1.34
C ILE A 159 2.57 -6.11 -0.42
N HIS A 160 3.46 -6.18 0.58
CA HIS A 160 3.56 -7.36 1.46
C HIS A 160 2.46 -7.43 2.51
N ARG A 161 1.66 -6.37 2.65
CA ARG A 161 0.41 -6.41 3.44
C ARG A 161 -0.74 -7.07 2.66
N LEU A 162 -0.66 -7.06 1.33
CA LEU A 162 -1.61 -7.76 0.46
C LEU A 162 -1.22 -9.25 0.35
N ASP A 163 -2.16 -10.08 -0.10
CA ASP A 163 -1.81 -11.43 -0.54
C ASP A 163 -1.01 -11.40 -1.86
N SER A 164 -0.26 -12.46 -2.11
CA SER A 164 0.70 -12.59 -3.22
C SER A 164 0.06 -12.28 -4.59
N GLY A 165 -1.21 -12.63 -4.78
CA GLY A 165 -1.92 -12.35 -6.04
C GLY A 165 -2.16 -10.86 -6.26
N ARG A 166 -2.76 -10.19 -5.27
CA ARG A 166 -3.02 -8.75 -5.32
C ARG A 166 -1.73 -7.93 -5.32
N GLY A 167 -0.77 -8.32 -4.50
CA GLY A 167 0.55 -7.69 -4.41
C GLY A 167 1.27 -7.67 -5.76
N ASN A 168 1.31 -8.80 -6.46
CA ASN A 168 1.92 -8.92 -7.79
C ASN A 168 1.27 -8.01 -8.85
N ILE A 169 -0.04 -7.76 -8.76
CA ILE A 169 -0.73 -6.83 -9.68
C ILE A 169 -0.29 -5.39 -9.42
N VAL A 170 -0.21 -4.98 -8.15
CA VAL A 170 0.26 -3.65 -7.76
C VAL A 170 1.73 -3.48 -8.17
N GLU A 171 2.55 -4.50 -7.91
CA GLU A 171 3.98 -4.52 -8.26
C GLU A 171 4.22 -4.32 -9.75
N LYS A 172 3.43 -4.99 -10.60
CA LYS A 172 3.53 -4.86 -12.07
C LYS A 172 2.99 -3.55 -12.62
N SER A 173 2.23 -2.79 -11.83
CA SER A 173 1.54 -1.58 -12.30
C SER A 173 2.16 -0.27 -11.84
N TYR A 174 3.08 -0.29 -10.87
CA TYR A 174 3.84 0.91 -10.52
C TYR A 174 5.08 1.09 -11.42
N SER A 175 5.50 2.33 -11.58
CA SER A 175 6.74 2.71 -12.26
C SER A 175 7.74 3.30 -11.26
N LYS A 176 9.03 2.99 -11.42
CA LYS A 176 10.11 3.60 -10.61
C LYS A 176 10.18 5.11 -10.78
N LYS A 177 9.79 5.62 -11.96
CA LYS A 177 9.70 7.05 -12.23
C LYS A 177 8.26 7.52 -12.06
N GLU A 178 8.09 8.64 -11.39
CA GLU A 178 6.82 9.34 -11.33
C GLU A 178 6.39 9.78 -12.75
N ILE A 179 5.10 9.65 -13.05
CA ILE A 179 4.49 10.21 -14.26
C ILE A 179 3.75 11.48 -13.83
N PRO A 180 4.30 12.68 -14.09
CA PRO A 180 3.72 13.94 -13.62
C PRO A 180 2.25 14.08 -14.00
N LEU A 181 1.46 14.74 -13.14
CA LEU A 181 0.01 14.97 -13.25
C LEU A 181 -0.87 13.71 -13.08
N THR A 182 -0.44 12.56 -13.59
CA THR A 182 -1.17 11.29 -13.43
C THR A 182 -0.99 10.75 -12.02
N SER A 183 0.25 10.68 -11.55
CA SER A 183 0.60 10.29 -10.18
C SER A 183 -0.13 11.14 -9.15
N SER A 184 -0.08 12.47 -9.29
CA SER A 184 -0.68 13.40 -8.33
C SER A 184 -2.21 13.28 -8.27
N SER A 185 -2.88 13.10 -9.42
CA SER A 185 -4.32 12.85 -9.45
C SER A 185 -4.68 11.50 -8.81
N LEU A 186 -3.89 10.45 -9.04
CA LEU A 186 -4.10 9.14 -8.41
C LEU A 186 -3.84 9.19 -6.89
N VAL A 187 -2.81 9.90 -6.44
CA VAL A 187 -2.54 10.14 -5.01
C VAL A 187 -3.73 10.84 -4.34
N MET A 188 -4.30 11.86 -4.97
CA MET A 188 -5.49 12.55 -4.45
C MET A 188 -6.70 11.64 -4.34
N GLN A 189 -6.86 10.67 -5.27
CA GLN A 189 -7.94 9.69 -5.20
C GLN A 189 -7.74 8.67 -4.08
N VAL A 190 -6.50 8.22 -3.87
CA VAL A 190 -6.15 7.38 -2.72
C VAL A 190 -6.50 8.09 -1.42
N LEU A 191 -6.09 9.35 -1.27
CA LEU A 191 -6.42 10.15 -0.09
C LEU A 191 -7.93 10.38 0.07
N GLY A 192 -8.63 10.68 -1.02
CA GLY A 192 -10.09 10.83 -1.03
C GLY A 192 -10.81 9.57 -0.56
N ALA A 193 -10.38 8.40 -1.04
CA ALA A 193 -10.95 7.12 -0.64
C ALA A 193 -10.61 6.76 0.82
N ILE A 194 -9.38 7.00 1.28
CA ILE A 194 -9.01 6.82 2.70
C ILE A 194 -9.90 7.68 3.60
N ASN A 195 -10.07 8.95 3.26
CA ASN A 195 -10.91 9.87 4.04
C ASN A 195 -12.38 9.43 4.06
N PHE A 196 -12.89 8.87 2.96
CA PHE A 196 -14.23 8.31 2.92
C PHE A 196 -14.37 7.10 3.85
N ILE A 197 -13.41 6.17 3.81
CA ILE A 197 -13.41 4.97 4.68
C ILE A 197 -13.40 5.38 6.15
N LYS A 198 -12.52 6.33 6.54
CA LYS A 198 -12.44 6.84 7.92
C LYS A 198 -13.77 7.43 8.39
N LYS A 199 -14.37 8.32 7.59
CA LYS A 199 -15.69 8.92 7.88
C LYS A 199 -16.83 7.91 8.02
N MET A 200 -16.70 6.75 7.40
CA MET A 200 -17.69 5.68 7.46
C MET A 200 -17.46 4.70 8.62
N GLY A 201 -16.28 4.70 9.24
CA GLY A 201 -15.95 3.91 10.44
C GLY A 201 -16.20 4.66 11.76
N GLU A 202 -16.32 5.99 11.72
CA GLU A 202 -16.66 6.85 12.87
C GLU A 202 -18.17 6.94 13.15
N LYS A 203 -19.01 6.24 12.38
CA LYS A 203 -20.48 6.18 12.55
C LYS A 203 -20.92 4.79 12.94
#